data_AF-A0A7Y3BUR2-F1
#
_entry.id   AF-A0A7Y3BUR2-F1
#
_cell.length_a   1.000
_cell.length_b   1.000
_cell.length_c   1.000
_cell.angle_alpha   90.00
_cell.angle_beta   90.00
_cell.angle_gamma   90.00
#
_symmetry.space_group_name_H-M   'P 1'
#
loop_
_entity.id
_entity.type
_entity.pdbx_description
1 polymer ?
#
loop_
_entity_poly.entity_id
_entity_poly.type
_entity_poly.pdbx_seq_one_letter_code
_entity_poly.pdbx_strand_id
1 'polypeptide(L)'
;IPSTDGLANTSVNEYGSSQSHQALVDRFPNTVLQSGLWMVGMWDVAKDTGLGVYDDVIRGFSSWAKTTGRPIYLRIGYEFDGWHNELEPSEYVTAYRRFVDITREEGVTNVAFVWHSYASPPYNGYALASWYPGDDYVDWVAVSLFGHMYGPDPGPDGDAVFDFAKSHKKPVMVAESSPVYGIFDGDLHSWDTWFVHYFSLAYQKNIKAISFINADWTRYSWVAPLDWRDARLQNNETVADAWFMETAKARYLKQSPQLFEQLGFSP
;
A
#
# COMPACT_ATOMS: atom_id res chain seq x y z
N ILE A 1 -4.73 -19.42 -3.90
CA ILE A 1 -3.66 -20.10 -3.13
C ILE A 1 -2.43 -19.21 -3.20
N PRO A 2 -1.82 -18.83 -2.06
CA PRO A 2 -0.56 -18.10 -2.03
C PRO A 2 0.52 -18.80 -2.85
N SER A 3 1.24 -18.05 -3.68
CA SER A 3 2.32 -18.57 -4.54
C SER A 3 3.37 -17.50 -4.79
N THR A 4 4.48 -17.91 -5.41
CA THR A 4 5.54 -17.01 -5.88
C THR A 4 5.29 -16.50 -7.31
N ASP A 5 4.08 -16.74 -7.85
CA ASP A 5 3.73 -16.36 -9.20
C ASP A 5 3.73 -14.84 -9.34
N GLY A 6 4.40 -14.34 -10.38
CA GLY A 6 4.56 -12.91 -10.57
C GLY A 6 5.77 -12.32 -9.86
N LEU A 7 6.56 -13.07 -9.10
CA LEU A 7 7.82 -12.56 -8.53
C LEU A 7 8.90 -12.47 -9.62
N ALA A 8 9.43 -13.61 -10.06
CA ALA A 8 10.53 -13.67 -11.04
C ALA A 8 10.05 -13.61 -12.50
N ASN A 9 8.85 -14.12 -12.78
CA ASN A 9 8.27 -14.21 -14.12
C ASN A 9 6.90 -13.55 -14.16
N THR A 10 6.44 -13.18 -15.35
CA THR A 10 5.06 -12.67 -15.51
C THR A 10 4.06 -13.80 -15.21
N SER A 11 3.11 -13.50 -14.33
CA SER A 11 1.92 -14.33 -14.11
C SER A 11 0.71 -13.61 -14.66
N VAL A 12 -0.25 -14.37 -15.20
CA VAL A 12 -1.52 -13.87 -15.70
C VAL A 12 -2.61 -14.60 -14.93
N ASN A 13 -3.51 -13.85 -14.29
CA ASN A 13 -4.63 -14.44 -13.57
C ASN A 13 -5.76 -14.86 -14.54
N GLU A 14 -6.76 -15.56 -14.01
CA GLU A 14 -7.92 -16.02 -14.79
C GLU A 14 -8.74 -14.89 -15.44
N TYR A 15 -8.59 -13.66 -14.95
CA TYR A 15 -9.24 -12.45 -15.48
C TYR A 15 -8.37 -11.72 -16.52
N GLY A 16 -7.24 -12.30 -16.94
CA GLY A 16 -6.34 -11.74 -17.95
C GLY A 16 -5.47 -10.58 -17.46
N SER A 17 -5.50 -10.26 -16.17
CA SER A 17 -4.60 -9.27 -15.57
C SER A 17 -3.23 -9.91 -15.31
N SER A 18 -2.16 -9.20 -15.66
CA SER A 18 -0.80 -9.68 -15.47
C SER A 18 -0.08 -8.96 -14.33
N GLN A 19 0.80 -9.68 -13.63
CA GLN A 19 1.68 -9.15 -12.61
C GLN A 19 3.11 -9.68 -12.79
N SER A 20 4.09 -8.80 -12.63
CA SER A 20 5.51 -9.18 -12.64
C SER A 20 6.33 -8.16 -11.84
N HIS A 21 6.75 -8.55 -10.64
CA HIS A 21 7.62 -7.73 -9.80
C HIS A 21 9.00 -7.56 -10.45
N GLN A 22 9.58 -8.64 -10.99
CA GLN A 22 10.86 -8.55 -11.68
C GLN A 22 10.82 -7.62 -12.90
N ALA A 23 9.75 -7.64 -13.69
CA ALA A 23 9.63 -6.69 -14.81
C ALA A 23 9.56 -5.23 -14.34
N LEU A 24 8.93 -4.95 -13.19
CA LEU A 24 8.95 -3.61 -12.58
C LEU A 24 10.35 -3.24 -12.11
N VAL A 25 11.07 -4.19 -11.49
CA VAL A 25 12.45 -4.02 -11.04
C VAL A 25 13.35 -3.65 -12.22
N ASP A 26 13.27 -4.40 -13.31
CA ASP A 26 14.13 -4.22 -14.48
C ASP A 26 13.79 -2.95 -15.27
N ARG A 27 12.49 -2.61 -15.36
CA ARG A 27 12.01 -1.48 -16.16
C ARG A 27 12.20 -0.12 -15.47
N PHE A 28 12.12 -0.09 -14.14
CA PHE A 28 12.17 1.14 -13.36
C PHE A 28 13.39 1.13 -12.42
N PRO A 29 14.57 1.56 -12.89
CA PRO A 29 15.77 1.63 -12.07
C PRO A 29 15.71 2.80 -11.09
N ASN A 30 16.38 2.66 -9.95
CA ASN A 30 16.43 3.66 -8.88
C ASN A 30 15.05 4.09 -8.37
N THR A 31 14.11 3.14 -8.33
CA THR A 31 12.82 3.30 -7.65
C THR A 31 12.75 2.31 -6.50
N VAL A 32 11.99 2.67 -5.47
CA VAL A 32 11.53 1.69 -4.48
C VAL A 32 10.49 0.79 -5.09
N LEU A 33 10.30 -0.38 -4.51
CA LEU A 33 9.18 -1.25 -4.84
C LEU A 33 8.17 -1.25 -3.69
N GLN A 34 6.90 -1.04 -4.00
CA GLN A 34 5.80 -1.28 -3.06
C GLN A 34 5.11 -2.56 -3.48
N SER A 35 5.03 -3.54 -2.58
CA SER A 35 4.44 -4.85 -2.84
C SER A 35 3.25 -5.07 -1.91
N GLY A 36 2.08 -5.37 -2.45
CA GLY A 36 0.93 -5.84 -1.68
C GLY A 36 0.95 -7.35 -1.57
N LEU A 37 0.96 -7.89 -0.35
CA LEU A 37 0.75 -9.31 -0.12
C LEU A 37 -0.70 -9.52 0.27
N TRP A 38 -1.46 -10.10 -0.64
CA TRP A 38 -2.86 -10.38 -0.41
C TRP A 38 -3.02 -11.56 0.57
N MET A 39 -3.72 -11.32 1.68
CA MET A 39 -3.98 -12.26 2.74
C MET A 39 -5.46 -12.13 3.11
N VAL A 40 -6.23 -13.20 2.96
CA VAL A 40 -7.70 -13.18 3.10
C VAL A 40 -8.12 -14.18 4.16
N GLY A 41 -8.93 -13.74 5.12
CA GLY A 41 -9.46 -14.59 6.19
C GLY A 41 -10.56 -15.53 5.71
N MET A 42 -11.43 -15.08 4.79
CA MET A 42 -12.49 -15.93 4.18
C MET A 42 -11.95 -17.25 3.59
N TRP A 43 -10.67 -17.31 3.20
CA TRP A 43 -10.03 -18.50 2.62
C TRP A 43 -8.94 -19.09 3.51
N ASP A 44 -9.00 -18.84 4.82
CA ASP A 44 -8.04 -19.30 5.82
C ASP A 44 -6.58 -18.91 5.52
N VAL A 45 -6.29 -17.95 4.62
CA VAL A 45 -4.91 -17.65 4.19
C VAL A 45 -4.06 -17.14 5.35
N ALA A 46 -4.62 -16.27 6.20
CA ALA A 46 -3.93 -15.78 7.39
C ALA A 46 -3.67 -16.93 8.37
N LYS A 47 -4.70 -17.70 8.70
CA LYS A 47 -4.61 -18.84 9.60
C LYS A 47 -3.57 -19.87 9.14
N ASP A 48 -3.63 -20.30 7.88
CA ASP A 48 -2.69 -21.25 7.28
C ASP A 48 -1.27 -20.69 7.21
N THR A 49 -1.12 -19.38 6.99
CA THR A 49 0.17 -18.71 7.12
C THR A 49 0.68 -18.85 8.55
N GLY A 50 -0.12 -18.53 9.57
CA GLY A 50 0.25 -18.70 10.98
C GLY A 50 0.62 -20.14 11.36
N LEU A 51 -0.01 -21.14 10.72
CA LEU A 51 0.29 -22.57 10.89
C LEU A 51 1.52 -23.05 10.10
N GLY A 52 2.10 -22.21 9.25
CA GLY A 52 3.31 -22.50 8.48
C GLY A 52 3.10 -23.22 7.16
N VAL A 53 1.86 -23.30 6.68
CA VAL A 53 1.52 -23.93 5.39
C VAL A 53 2.23 -23.25 4.22
N TYR A 54 2.48 -21.94 4.32
CA TYR A 54 3.05 -21.13 3.25
C TYR A 54 4.50 -20.68 3.48
N ASP A 55 5.23 -21.30 4.42
CA ASP A 55 6.62 -20.92 4.70
C ASP A 55 7.50 -20.90 3.46
N ASP A 56 7.37 -21.89 2.58
CA ASP A 56 8.19 -21.98 1.37
C ASP A 56 7.88 -20.85 0.38
N VAL A 57 6.65 -20.31 0.38
CA VAL A 57 6.30 -19.11 -0.38
C VAL A 57 7.01 -17.88 0.21
N ILE A 58 7.07 -17.77 1.53
CA ILE A 58 7.75 -16.68 2.25
C ILE A 58 9.26 -16.74 2.00
N ARG A 59 9.87 -17.94 2.04
CA ARG A 59 11.28 -18.15 1.69
C ARG A 59 11.56 -17.86 0.23
N GLY A 60 10.63 -18.20 -0.67
CA GLY A 60 10.71 -17.86 -2.09
C GLY A 60 10.70 -16.35 -2.33
N PHE A 61 9.78 -15.63 -1.67
CA PHE A 61 9.78 -14.17 -1.65
C PHE A 61 11.10 -13.60 -1.10
N SER A 62 11.57 -14.12 0.04
CA SER A 62 12.79 -13.66 0.70
C SER A 62 14.03 -13.84 -0.18
N SER A 63 14.12 -14.98 -0.87
CA SER A 63 15.19 -15.27 -1.82
C SER A 63 15.18 -14.28 -2.98
N TRP A 64 14.01 -14.00 -3.55
CA TRP A 64 13.86 -13.02 -4.62
C TRP A 64 14.13 -11.59 -4.13
N ALA A 65 13.63 -11.19 -2.97
CA ALA A 65 13.82 -9.85 -2.42
C ALA A 65 15.31 -9.49 -2.33
N LYS A 66 16.16 -10.43 -1.89
CA LYS A 66 17.62 -10.27 -1.81
C LYS A 66 18.29 -10.01 -3.17
N THR A 67 17.73 -10.49 -4.28
CA THR A 67 18.34 -10.28 -5.61
C THR A 67 18.07 -8.90 -6.19
N THR A 68 17.10 -8.18 -5.65
CA THR A 68 16.62 -6.93 -6.26
C THR A 68 17.55 -5.73 -6.03
N GLY A 69 18.41 -5.78 -5.01
CA GLY A 69 19.33 -4.69 -4.65
C GLY A 69 18.64 -3.35 -4.40
N ARG A 70 17.36 -3.35 -3.97
CA ARG A 70 16.55 -2.13 -3.78
C ARG A 70 15.66 -2.21 -2.53
N PRO A 71 15.25 -1.06 -1.97
CA PRO A 71 14.24 -1.03 -0.92
C PRO A 71 12.89 -1.53 -1.40
N ILE A 72 12.26 -2.38 -0.59
CA ILE A 72 10.91 -2.91 -0.79
C ILE A 72 10.05 -2.53 0.42
N TYR A 73 8.92 -1.87 0.18
CA TYR A 73 7.85 -1.69 1.16
C TYR A 73 6.82 -2.80 0.98
N LEU A 74 6.78 -3.74 1.94
CA LEU A 74 5.89 -4.89 1.86
C LEU A 74 4.66 -4.69 2.75
N ARG A 75 3.47 -4.67 2.13
CA ARG A 75 2.18 -4.54 2.80
C ARG A 75 1.58 -5.93 3.04
N ILE A 76 1.85 -6.49 4.21
CA ILE A 76 1.42 -7.84 4.60
C ILE A 76 -0.05 -7.80 5.00
N GLY A 77 -0.92 -8.49 4.24
CA GLY A 77 -2.36 -8.50 4.45
C GLY A 77 -2.92 -7.09 4.51
N TYR A 78 -2.70 -6.34 3.42
CA TYR A 78 -3.10 -4.95 3.30
C TYR A 78 -4.61 -4.77 3.53
N GLU A 79 -5.00 -3.63 4.09
CA GLU A 79 -6.38 -3.35 4.53
C GLU A 79 -6.89 -4.39 5.53
N PHE A 80 -6.07 -4.74 6.54
CA PHE A 80 -6.32 -5.85 7.46
C PHE A 80 -7.67 -5.76 8.20
N ASP A 81 -8.15 -4.55 8.47
CA ASP A 81 -9.39 -4.24 9.17
C ASP A 81 -10.57 -3.98 8.22
N GLY A 82 -10.37 -4.15 6.92
CA GLY A 82 -11.42 -4.03 5.90
C GLY A 82 -12.34 -5.25 5.87
N TRP A 83 -13.65 -5.01 5.75
CA TRP A 83 -14.66 -6.07 5.71
C TRP A 83 -14.49 -7.05 4.56
N HIS A 84 -13.90 -6.60 3.44
CA HIS A 84 -13.71 -7.40 2.23
C HIS A 84 -12.62 -8.47 2.37
N ASN A 85 -11.75 -8.36 3.39
CA ASN A 85 -10.73 -9.36 3.67
C ASN A 85 -11.20 -10.43 4.67
N GLU A 86 -12.23 -10.12 5.47
CA GLU A 86 -12.79 -11.00 6.52
C GLU A 86 -11.70 -11.63 7.41
N LEU A 87 -10.66 -10.86 7.73
CA LEU A 87 -9.58 -11.34 8.58
C LEU A 87 -10.04 -11.35 10.05
N GLU A 88 -9.43 -12.24 10.84
CA GLU A 88 -9.57 -12.23 12.30
C GLU A 88 -8.27 -11.70 12.94
N PRO A 89 -8.34 -10.80 13.95
CA PRO A 89 -7.14 -10.11 14.45
C PRO A 89 -6.03 -11.04 14.94
N SER A 90 -6.38 -12.10 15.67
CA SER A 90 -5.40 -13.05 16.22
C SER A 90 -4.70 -13.86 15.13
N GLU A 91 -5.42 -14.26 14.09
CA GLU A 91 -4.88 -14.99 12.93
C GLU A 91 -3.96 -14.08 12.12
N TYR A 92 -4.40 -12.85 11.85
CA TYR A 92 -3.59 -11.85 11.16
C TYR A 92 -2.29 -11.54 11.91
N VAL A 93 -2.35 -11.26 13.23
CA VAL A 93 -1.15 -10.98 14.02
C VAL A 93 -0.18 -12.15 13.98
N THR A 94 -0.67 -13.39 14.09
CA THR A 94 0.16 -14.60 14.02
C THR A 94 0.82 -14.74 12.65
N ALA A 95 0.04 -14.57 11.57
CA ALA A 95 0.52 -14.64 10.20
C ALA A 95 1.57 -13.55 9.89
N TYR A 96 1.29 -12.31 10.30
CA TYR A 96 2.16 -11.17 10.09
C TYR A 96 3.52 -11.39 10.76
N ARG A 97 3.51 -11.77 12.05
CA ARG A 97 4.75 -12.05 12.79
C ARG A 97 5.55 -13.15 12.14
N ARG A 98 4.90 -14.26 11.77
CA ARG A 98 5.57 -15.37 11.11
C ARG A 98 6.25 -14.96 9.80
N PHE A 99 5.56 -14.15 8.97
CA PHE A 99 6.15 -13.66 7.73
C PHE A 99 7.41 -12.83 7.98
N VAL A 100 7.33 -11.89 8.93
CA VAL A 100 8.46 -11.05 9.34
C VAL A 100 9.61 -11.88 9.88
N ASP A 101 9.33 -12.85 10.75
CA ASP A 101 10.35 -13.71 11.37
C ASP A 101 11.09 -14.52 10.31
N ILE A 102 10.38 -15.22 9.43
CA ILE A 102 11.02 -15.99 8.34
C ILE A 102 11.83 -15.07 7.42
N THR A 103 11.30 -13.89 7.08
CA THR A 103 12.01 -12.92 6.23
C THR A 103 13.33 -12.48 6.87
N ARG A 104 13.33 -12.26 8.19
CA ARG A 104 14.54 -11.92 8.97
C ARG A 104 15.49 -13.10 9.11
N GLU A 105 14.99 -14.31 9.37
CA GLU A 105 15.77 -15.55 9.42
C GLU A 105 16.50 -15.83 8.10
N GLU A 106 15.87 -15.52 6.98
CA GLU A 106 16.45 -15.60 5.63
C GLU A 106 17.48 -14.50 5.33
N GLY A 107 17.74 -13.59 6.28
CA GLY A 107 18.73 -12.53 6.18
C GLY A 107 18.35 -11.41 5.20
N VAL A 108 17.05 -11.18 4.97
CA VAL A 108 16.58 -10.09 4.11
C VAL A 108 16.71 -8.76 4.86
N THR A 109 17.46 -7.83 4.27
CA THR A 109 17.76 -6.52 4.87
C THR A 109 17.15 -5.34 4.11
N ASN A 110 16.55 -5.59 2.95
CA ASN A 110 16.03 -4.57 2.04
C ASN A 110 14.50 -4.47 2.03
N VAL A 111 13.81 -5.11 2.99
CA VAL A 111 12.35 -5.07 3.14
C VAL A 111 11.99 -4.28 4.40
N ALA A 112 11.11 -3.29 4.24
CA ALA A 112 10.40 -2.61 5.32
C ALA A 112 8.96 -3.13 5.40
N PHE A 113 8.52 -3.52 6.59
CA PHE A 113 7.21 -4.12 6.83
C PHE A 113 6.15 -3.05 7.11
N VAL A 114 5.10 -3.05 6.30
CA VAL A 114 4.02 -2.05 6.32
C VAL A 114 2.76 -2.68 6.88
N TRP A 115 2.22 -2.11 7.95
CA TRP A 115 0.94 -2.45 8.56
C TRP A 115 -0.13 -1.49 8.05
N HIS A 116 -0.97 -1.96 7.13
CA HIS A 116 -1.84 -1.12 6.29
C HIS A 116 -3.32 -1.32 6.65
N SER A 117 -3.92 -0.29 7.25
CA SER A 117 -5.35 -0.22 7.57
C SER A 117 -6.17 0.31 6.38
N TYR A 118 -7.40 -0.17 6.27
CA TYR A 118 -8.44 0.33 5.37
C TYR A 118 -8.85 1.78 5.71
N ALA A 119 -8.59 2.24 6.94
CA ALA A 119 -8.90 3.59 7.43
C ALA A 119 -10.39 3.97 7.33
N SER A 120 -11.25 2.97 7.53
CA SER A 120 -12.71 3.03 7.46
C SER A 120 -13.28 2.16 8.59
N PRO A 121 -14.62 2.14 8.82
CA PRO A 121 -15.21 1.38 9.90
C PRO A 121 -14.71 -0.07 9.94
N PRO A 122 -14.09 -0.52 11.05
CA PRO A 122 -13.36 -1.78 11.08
C PRO A 122 -14.32 -2.97 11.03
N TYR A 123 -13.89 -4.04 10.38
CA TYR A 123 -14.59 -5.32 10.32
C TYR A 123 -14.96 -5.79 11.72
N ASN A 124 -16.23 -6.19 11.90
CA ASN A 124 -16.83 -6.61 13.18
C ASN A 124 -16.64 -5.63 14.36
N GLY A 125 -16.30 -4.36 14.09
CA GLY A 125 -16.05 -3.37 15.13
C GLY A 125 -14.83 -3.68 16.01
N TYR A 126 -13.89 -4.49 15.52
CA TYR A 126 -12.67 -4.79 16.27
C TYR A 126 -11.85 -3.53 16.52
N ALA A 127 -11.29 -3.40 17.71
CA ALA A 127 -10.39 -2.31 18.04
C ALA A 127 -9.13 -2.38 17.15
N LEU A 128 -8.68 -1.23 16.63
CA LEU A 128 -7.49 -1.13 15.79
C LEU A 128 -6.25 -1.81 16.42
N ALA A 129 -6.06 -1.66 17.73
CA ALA A 129 -4.93 -2.26 18.45
C ALA A 129 -4.93 -3.80 18.45
N SER A 130 -6.08 -4.46 18.25
CA SER A 130 -6.18 -5.92 18.20
C SER A 130 -5.42 -6.52 17.02
N TRP A 131 -5.20 -5.74 15.97
CA TRP A 131 -4.51 -6.12 14.75
C TRP A 131 -3.00 -5.87 14.79
N TYR A 132 -2.51 -5.21 15.84
CA TYR A 132 -1.14 -4.71 15.87
C TYR A 132 -0.15 -5.81 16.28
N PRO A 133 0.81 -6.21 15.42
CA PRO A 133 1.75 -7.28 15.75
C PRO A 133 2.88 -6.81 16.69
N GLY A 134 2.94 -5.52 17.02
CA GLY A 134 3.93 -4.94 17.93
C GLY A 134 4.99 -4.11 17.22
N ASP A 135 5.63 -3.20 17.97
CA ASP A 135 6.57 -2.22 17.43
C ASP A 135 7.78 -2.85 16.73
N ASP A 136 8.21 -4.03 17.18
CA ASP A 136 9.36 -4.75 16.62
C ASP A 136 9.06 -5.43 15.27
N TYR A 137 7.78 -5.50 14.87
CA TYR A 137 7.36 -6.15 13.62
C TYR A 137 6.94 -5.16 12.54
N VAL A 138 6.65 -3.91 12.91
CA VAL A 138 6.11 -2.90 12.00
C VAL A 138 7.11 -1.76 11.81
N ASP A 139 7.52 -1.52 10.57
CA ASP A 139 8.34 -0.37 10.22
C ASP A 139 7.48 0.85 9.87
N TRP A 140 6.32 0.62 9.23
CA TRP A 140 5.42 1.67 8.72
C TRP A 140 3.95 1.38 9.05
N VAL A 141 3.21 2.43 9.41
CA VAL A 141 1.75 2.38 9.43
C VAL A 141 1.23 2.94 8.12
N ALA A 142 0.19 2.35 7.55
CA ALA A 142 -0.36 2.76 6.27
C ALA A 142 -1.88 2.90 6.28
N VAL A 143 -2.37 3.73 5.37
CA VAL A 143 -3.79 4.03 5.16
C VAL A 143 -4.16 4.00 3.68
N SER A 144 -5.43 3.71 3.39
CA SER A 144 -6.06 3.91 2.09
C SER A 144 -6.88 5.20 2.06
N LEU A 145 -6.65 6.06 1.07
CA LEU A 145 -7.32 7.36 0.94
C LEU A 145 -8.05 7.45 -0.41
N PHE A 146 -9.34 7.10 -0.41
CA PHE A 146 -10.22 7.17 -1.58
C PHE A 146 -11.34 8.21 -1.35
N GLY A 147 -12.55 7.74 -1.04
CA GLY A 147 -13.71 8.58 -0.74
C GLY A 147 -13.50 9.51 0.46
N HIS A 148 -12.59 9.14 1.36
CA HIS A 148 -12.19 9.93 2.54
C HIS A 148 -11.86 11.39 2.20
N MET A 149 -11.23 11.64 1.04
CA MET A 149 -10.67 12.96 0.70
C MET A 149 -11.64 13.89 -0.04
N TYR A 150 -12.90 13.50 -0.23
CA TYR A 150 -13.96 14.44 -0.66
C TYR A 150 -14.48 15.29 0.51
N GLY A 151 -14.05 15.01 1.74
CA GLY A 151 -14.14 15.90 2.88
C GLY A 151 -12.76 16.39 3.33
N PRO A 152 -12.69 17.40 4.21
CA PRO A 152 -11.43 17.99 4.66
C PRO A 152 -10.61 17.07 5.59
N ASP A 153 -11.23 16.04 6.14
CA ASP A 153 -10.64 15.13 7.12
C ASP A 153 -10.89 13.66 6.73
N PRO A 154 -10.01 12.71 7.13
CA PRO A 154 -10.15 11.30 6.81
C PRO A 154 -11.24 10.57 7.64
N GLY A 155 -11.97 11.31 8.48
CA GLY A 155 -12.95 10.76 9.41
C GLY A 155 -12.33 10.10 10.66
N PRO A 156 -13.17 9.67 11.61
CA PRO A 156 -12.72 9.17 12.92
C PRO A 156 -11.85 7.92 12.84
N ASP A 157 -12.17 6.98 11.94
CA ASP A 157 -11.39 5.75 11.76
C ASP A 157 -10.00 6.04 11.17
N GLY A 158 -9.94 6.91 10.15
CA GLY A 158 -8.67 7.38 9.60
C GLY A 158 -7.84 8.15 10.64
N ASP A 159 -8.45 9.06 11.39
CA ASP A 159 -7.77 9.79 12.47
C ASP A 159 -7.23 8.84 13.55
N ALA A 160 -7.97 7.79 13.91
CA ALA A 160 -7.50 6.78 14.85
C ALA A 160 -6.22 6.09 14.35
N VAL A 161 -6.11 5.79 13.05
CA VAL A 161 -4.87 5.22 12.48
C VAL A 161 -3.70 6.21 12.52
N PHE A 162 -3.94 7.49 12.21
CA PHE A 162 -2.90 8.52 12.31
C PHE A 162 -2.42 8.74 13.75
N ASP A 163 -3.34 8.75 14.71
CA ASP A 163 -3.02 8.88 16.13
C ASP A 163 -2.29 7.64 16.66
N PHE A 164 -2.66 6.45 16.20
CA PHE A 164 -1.95 5.21 16.50
C PHE A 164 -0.51 5.24 15.96
N ALA A 165 -0.32 5.64 14.70
CA ALA A 165 1.01 5.79 14.13
C ALA A 165 1.87 6.78 14.94
N LYS A 166 1.27 7.89 15.38
CA LYS A 166 1.94 8.89 16.21
C LYS A 166 2.32 8.34 17.59
N SER A 167 1.43 7.61 18.27
CA SER A 167 1.71 7.05 19.60
C SER A 167 2.81 5.98 19.56
N HIS A 168 2.87 5.20 18.49
CA HIS A 168 3.91 4.19 18.22
C HIS A 168 5.14 4.75 17.51
N LYS A 169 5.19 6.07 17.26
CA LYS A 169 6.30 6.78 16.60
C LYS A 169 6.68 6.20 15.23
N LYS A 170 5.70 5.69 14.48
CA LYS A 170 5.88 5.12 13.16
C LYS A 170 5.65 6.18 12.06
N PRO A 171 6.42 6.17 10.96
CA PRO A 171 6.09 6.97 9.78
C PRO A 171 4.81 6.45 9.13
N VAL A 172 4.08 7.35 8.47
CA VAL A 172 2.85 6.99 7.75
C VAL A 172 3.10 6.90 6.24
N MET A 173 2.57 5.85 5.63
CA MET A 173 2.45 5.70 4.19
C MET A 173 0.99 5.82 3.77
N VAL A 174 0.69 6.67 2.80
CA VAL A 174 -0.56 6.55 2.04
C VAL A 174 -0.32 5.45 1.02
N ALA A 175 -0.77 4.23 1.33
CA ALA A 175 -0.44 3.04 0.56
C ALA A 175 -1.34 2.87 -0.67
N GLU A 176 -2.54 3.43 -0.63
CA GLU A 176 -3.47 3.50 -1.74
C GLU A 176 -4.15 4.86 -1.74
N SER A 177 -4.25 5.49 -2.91
CA SER A 177 -5.05 6.70 -3.05
C SER A 177 -5.47 6.98 -4.48
N SER A 178 -6.71 7.44 -4.67
CA SER A 178 -7.24 7.85 -5.97
C SER A 178 -8.51 8.70 -5.81
N PRO A 179 -8.73 9.73 -6.65
CA PRO A 179 -10.01 10.44 -6.77
C PRO A 179 -11.02 9.56 -7.54
N VAL A 180 -11.68 8.65 -6.84
CA VAL A 180 -12.52 7.61 -7.44
C VAL A 180 -13.75 8.09 -8.23
N TYR A 181 -14.15 9.36 -8.10
CA TYR A 181 -15.24 9.96 -8.89
C TYR A 181 -14.75 10.60 -10.20
N GLY A 182 -13.45 10.48 -10.49
CA GLY A 182 -12.87 10.73 -11.79
C GLY A 182 -12.18 12.07 -11.93
N ILE A 183 -11.34 12.15 -12.96
CA ILE A 183 -10.68 13.37 -13.43
C ILE A 183 -11.19 13.61 -14.84
N PHE A 184 -11.93 14.69 -15.03
CA PHE A 184 -12.58 15.03 -16.31
C PHE A 184 -11.90 16.23 -16.96
N ASP A 185 -11.80 16.22 -18.29
CA ASP A 185 -11.22 17.32 -19.07
C ASP A 185 -11.97 18.64 -18.85
N GLY A 186 -11.23 19.75 -18.79
CA GLY A 186 -11.79 21.09 -18.60
C GLY A 186 -12.46 21.37 -17.23
N ASP A 187 -12.40 20.43 -16.29
CA ASP A 187 -13.05 20.51 -14.97
C ASP A 187 -12.04 20.43 -13.81
N LEU A 188 -12.09 21.40 -12.90
CA LEU A 188 -11.24 21.44 -11.70
C LEU A 188 -11.90 20.81 -10.48
N HIS A 189 -13.10 20.25 -10.59
CA HIS A 189 -13.82 19.66 -9.46
C HIS A 189 -12.96 18.64 -8.68
N SER A 190 -12.27 17.73 -9.36
CA SER A 190 -11.38 16.76 -8.70
C SER A 190 -10.23 17.43 -7.95
N TRP A 191 -9.69 18.54 -8.47
CA TRP A 191 -8.67 19.33 -7.79
C TRP A 191 -9.22 19.97 -6.53
N ASP A 192 -10.31 20.71 -6.66
CA ASP A 192 -10.90 21.52 -5.60
C ASP A 192 -11.52 20.68 -4.47
N THR A 193 -12.01 19.48 -4.79
CA THR A 193 -12.71 18.63 -3.82
C THR A 193 -11.91 17.47 -3.27
N TRP A 194 -10.88 16.99 -3.99
CA TRP A 194 -10.11 15.82 -3.58
C TRP A 194 -8.63 16.14 -3.39
N PHE A 195 -7.94 16.68 -4.40
CA PHE A 195 -6.49 16.90 -4.32
C PHE A 195 -6.10 17.94 -3.27
N VAL A 196 -6.88 19.00 -3.11
CA VAL A 196 -6.62 20.03 -2.07
C VAL A 196 -6.65 19.42 -0.67
N HIS A 197 -7.66 18.60 -0.34
CA HIS A 197 -7.74 17.91 0.94
C HIS A 197 -6.63 16.87 1.11
N TYR A 198 -6.39 16.08 0.07
CA TYR A 198 -5.34 15.06 0.03
C TYR A 198 -3.95 15.65 0.35
N PHE A 199 -3.56 16.71 -0.35
CA PHE A 199 -2.27 17.34 -0.09
C PHE A 199 -2.26 18.07 1.24
N SER A 200 -3.35 18.72 1.65
CA SER A 200 -3.45 19.35 2.97
C SER A 200 -3.17 18.33 4.08
N LEU A 201 -3.78 17.15 4.02
CA LEU A 201 -3.54 16.06 4.96
C LEU A 201 -2.06 15.63 4.94
N ALA A 202 -1.44 15.52 3.77
CA ALA A 202 -0.02 15.20 3.62
C ALA A 202 0.93 16.25 4.24
N TYR A 203 0.53 17.51 4.36
CA TYR A 203 1.27 18.54 5.12
C TYR A 203 0.99 18.48 6.63
N GLN A 204 -0.21 18.08 7.03
CA GLN A 204 -0.65 18.10 8.43
C GLN A 204 -0.22 16.86 9.23
N LYS A 205 -0.12 15.69 8.58
CA LYS A 205 0.20 14.41 9.23
C LYS A 205 1.66 13.99 8.91
N ASN A 206 2.18 13.02 9.66
CA ASN A 206 3.55 12.47 9.47
C ASN A 206 3.65 11.52 8.25
N ILE A 207 3.12 11.94 7.10
CA ILE A 207 3.15 11.15 5.86
C ILE A 207 4.55 11.28 5.24
N LYS A 208 5.18 10.14 4.98
CA LYS A 208 6.54 10.03 4.43
C LYS A 208 6.58 9.29 3.09
N ALA A 209 5.51 8.63 2.69
CA ALA A 209 5.37 7.97 1.39
C ALA A 209 3.93 8.06 0.90
N ILE A 210 3.76 8.21 -0.42
CA ILE A 210 2.47 8.31 -1.09
C ILE A 210 2.49 7.37 -2.30
N SER A 211 1.46 6.54 -2.42
CA SER A 211 1.13 5.78 -3.60
C SER A 211 -0.15 6.32 -4.21
N PHE A 212 -0.03 6.88 -5.42
CA PHE A 212 -1.16 7.42 -6.16
C PHE A 212 -1.51 6.48 -7.31
N ILE A 213 -2.72 5.96 -7.29
CA ILE A 213 -3.20 4.98 -8.25
C ILE A 213 -3.77 5.74 -9.45
N ASN A 214 -2.91 5.99 -10.43
CA ASN A 214 -3.28 6.65 -11.69
C ASN A 214 -3.88 5.64 -12.67
N ALA A 215 -5.16 5.31 -12.51
CA ALA A 215 -5.83 4.25 -13.27
C ALA A 215 -7.17 4.67 -13.87
N ASP A 216 -7.49 4.06 -15.01
CA ASP A 216 -8.85 4.04 -15.54
C ASP A 216 -9.60 2.91 -14.84
N TRP A 217 -10.28 3.23 -13.74
CA TRP A 217 -10.95 2.23 -12.93
C TRP A 217 -12.05 1.50 -13.70
N THR A 218 -12.68 2.14 -14.68
CA THR A 218 -13.77 1.56 -15.46
C THR A 218 -13.38 0.29 -16.24
N ARG A 219 -12.08 0.05 -16.40
CA ARG A 219 -11.52 -1.15 -17.03
C ARG A 219 -11.56 -2.38 -16.15
N TYR A 220 -11.79 -2.23 -14.85
CA TYR A 220 -11.84 -3.33 -13.90
C TYR A 220 -13.29 -3.66 -13.56
N SER A 221 -13.76 -4.84 -13.98
CA SER A 221 -15.17 -5.23 -13.78
C SER A 221 -15.60 -5.24 -12.31
N TRP A 222 -14.67 -5.50 -11.39
CA TRP A 222 -14.96 -5.55 -9.96
C TRP A 222 -15.26 -4.18 -9.34
N VAL A 223 -14.89 -3.06 -9.97
CA VAL A 223 -15.25 -1.72 -9.47
C VAL A 223 -16.61 -1.22 -9.95
N ALA A 224 -17.24 -1.91 -10.90
CA ALA A 224 -18.55 -1.50 -11.43
C ALA A 224 -19.61 -1.21 -10.35
N PRO A 225 -19.76 -2.01 -9.27
CA PRO A 225 -20.72 -1.69 -8.21
C PRO A 225 -20.31 -0.51 -7.32
N LEU A 226 -19.05 -0.06 -7.38
CA LEU A 226 -18.53 1.04 -6.56
C LEU A 226 -18.68 2.42 -7.24
N ASP A 227 -19.12 2.45 -8.50
CA ASP A 227 -19.21 3.65 -9.35
C ASP A 227 -17.87 4.38 -9.55
N TRP A 228 -16.75 3.67 -9.48
CA TRP A 228 -15.43 4.28 -9.69
C TRP A 228 -15.21 4.64 -11.16
N ARG A 229 -14.68 5.84 -11.38
CA ARG A 229 -14.51 6.48 -12.70
C ARG A 229 -13.06 6.50 -13.13
N ASP A 230 -12.80 7.05 -14.31
CA ASP A 230 -11.44 7.21 -14.81
C ASP A 230 -10.70 8.31 -14.03
N ALA A 231 -9.68 7.92 -13.26
CA ALA A 231 -8.92 8.77 -12.35
C ALA A 231 -7.49 9.05 -12.87
N ARG A 232 -7.27 8.89 -14.18
CA ARG A 232 -5.99 9.21 -14.82
C ARG A 232 -5.77 10.72 -14.86
N LEU A 233 -4.61 11.18 -14.39
CA LEU A 233 -4.16 12.57 -14.52
C LEU A 233 -4.16 13.02 -15.98
N GLN A 234 -3.90 12.11 -16.92
CA GLN A 234 -3.84 12.40 -18.36
C GLN A 234 -5.18 12.87 -18.95
N ASN A 235 -6.29 12.73 -18.22
CA ASN A 235 -7.60 13.17 -18.68
C ASN A 235 -7.77 14.69 -18.59
N ASN A 236 -6.95 15.39 -17.79
CA ASN A 236 -7.06 16.83 -17.61
C ASN A 236 -5.66 17.44 -17.42
N GLU A 237 -5.22 18.22 -18.40
CA GLU A 237 -3.89 18.86 -18.42
C GLU A 237 -3.69 19.80 -17.21
N THR A 238 -4.72 20.57 -16.84
CA THR A 238 -4.60 21.53 -15.72
C THR A 238 -4.44 20.82 -14.37
N VAL A 239 -5.19 19.72 -14.15
CA VAL A 239 -5.07 18.89 -12.94
C VAL A 239 -3.70 18.19 -12.92
N ALA A 240 -3.24 17.66 -14.06
CA ALA A 240 -1.92 17.05 -14.17
C ALA A 240 -0.79 18.04 -13.86
N ASP A 241 -0.84 19.25 -14.43
CA ASP A 241 0.14 20.30 -14.19
C ASP A 241 0.18 20.70 -12.72
N ALA A 242 -0.97 20.83 -12.09
CA ALA A 242 -1.06 21.17 -10.67
C ALA A 242 -0.49 20.04 -9.79
N TRP A 243 -0.76 18.77 -10.13
CA TRP A 243 -0.13 17.61 -9.48
C TRP A 243 1.39 17.62 -9.60
N PHE A 244 1.92 17.86 -10.80
CA PHE A 244 3.37 17.88 -11.03
C PHE A 244 4.04 19.10 -10.39
N MET A 245 3.36 20.25 -10.35
CA MET A 245 3.84 21.43 -9.63
C MET A 245 3.97 21.15 -8.12
N GLU A 246 3.00 20.47 -7.51
CA GLU A 246 3.08 20.07 -6.10
C GLU A 246 4.20 19.03 -5.88
N THR A 247 4.19 17.94 -6.63
CA THR A 247 5.12 16.81 -6.46
C THR A 247 6.54 17.10 -6.95
N ALA A 248 6.77 18.21 -7.66
CA ALA A 248 8.10 18.72 -7.96
C ALA A 248 8.82 19.31 -6.73
N LYS A 249 8.08 19.75 -5.69
CA LYS A 249 8.66 20.37 -4.49
C LYS A 249 9.69 19.46 -3.81
N ALA A 250 10.67 20.09 -3.15
CA ALA A 250 11.83 19.41 -2.58
C ALA A 250 11.51 18.32 -1.54
N ARG A 251 10.34 18.38 -0.90
CA ARG A 251 9.89 17.37 0.08
C ARG A 251 9.62 15.99 -0.53
N TYR A 252 9.38 15.93 -1.85
CA TYR A 252 9.04 14.70 -2.55
C TYR A 252 10.30 14.10 -3.17
N LEU A 253 10.78 13.01 -2.56
CA LEU A 253 11.81 12.18 -3.15
C LEU A 253 11.26 11.49 -4.40
N LYS A 254 12.04 11.56 -5.48
CA LYS A 254 11.68 11.05 -6.80
C LYS A 254 12.76 10.06 -7.26
N GLN A 255 12.46 9.34 -8.33
CA GLN A 255 13.45 8.49 -9.01
C GLN A 255 14.71 9.31 -9.32
N SER A 256 15.85 8.84 -8.81
CA SER A 256 17.18 9.41 -9.05
C SER A 256 18.26 8.42 -8.60
N PRO A 257 19.49 8.51 -9.13
CA PRO A 257 20.60 7.66 -8.67
C PRO A 257 20.90 7.78 -7.16
N GLN A 258 20.50 8.88 -6.51
CA GLN A 258 20.72 9.14 -5.09
C GLN A 258 19.56 8.66 -4.20
N LEU A 259 18.45 8.18 -4.79
CA LEU A 259 17.24 7.87 -4.04
C LEU A 259 17.50 6.89 -2.89
N PHE A 260 18.29 5.85 -3.12
CA PHE A 260 18.54 4.82 -2.10
C PHE A 260 19.36 5.38 -0.92
N GLU A 261 20.38 6.19 -1.20
CA GLU A 261 21.14 6.90 -0.16
C GLU A 261 20.24 7.86 0.63
N GLN A 262 19.36 8.61 -0.05
CA GLN A 262 18.39 9.51 0.58
C GLN A 262 17.40 8.77 1.48
N LEU A 263 17.11 7.50 1.18
CA LEU A 263 16.27 6.62 2.00
C LEU A 263 17.06 5.86 3.07
N GLY A 264 18.38 6.07 3.16
CA GLY A 264 19.25 5.37 4.10
C GLY A 264 19.52 3.90 3.74
N PHE A 265 19.29 3.51 2.49
CA PHE A 265 19.55 2.17 1.99
C PHE A 265 20.91 2.09 1.29
N SER A 266 21.75 1.15 1.70
CA SER A 266 22.98 0.76 1.01
C SER A 266 22.82 -0.68 0.52
N PRO A 267 22.84 -0.93 -0.80
CA PRO A 267 22.69 -2.26 -1.38
C PRO A 267 23.76 -3.26 -0.93
#